data_AF-A0A537B827-F1
#
_entry.id   AF-A0A537B827-F1
#
_cell.length_a   1.000
_cell.length_b   1.000
_cell.length_c   1.000
_cell.angle_alpha   90.00
_cell.angle_beta   90.00
_cell.angle_gamma   90.00
#
_symmetry.space_group_name_H-M   'P 1'
#
loop_
_entity.id
_entity.type
_entity.pdbx_description
1 polymer ?
#
loop_
_entity_poly.entity_id
_entity_poly.type
_entity_poly.pdbx_seq_one_letter_code
_entity_poly.pdbx_strand_id
1 'polypeptide(L)'
;MRIFPAALPPAHEVTSRKCSSASSITWMRAAQRTKHLRLGPLVYTLPLYHPLRLAEEICTLDQLSGGRLELGVGRGVSPLEIASFGVDPAKSQAMYLEAYEVVIKALASHSVTFRGEHYSFDDTPFILEPVQKPHPPLWYGVFNAESTEWAAGAGVNVVTNLPAAAVRAITDRYREHWAKLGRNPGRIPFMGIRRTSPTPRTSTES
;
A
#
# COMPACT_ATOMS: atom_id res chain seq x y z
N MET A 1 10.76 6.24 -14.02
CA MET A 1 10.99 4.91 -13.41
C MET A 1 10.68 5.01 -11.91
N ARG A 2 9.57 4.44 -11.43
CA ARG A 2 9.25 4.41 -9.99
C ARG A 2 9.94 3.20 -9.39
N ILE A 3 10.95 3.43 -8.57
CA ILE A 3 11.72 2.37 -7.90
C ILE A 3 11.12 2.24 -6.50
N PHE A 4 10.65 1.04 -6.15
CA PHE A 4 10.31 0.69 -4.78
C PHE A 4 11.53 -0.01 -4.17
N PRO A 5 12.45 0.71 -3.49
CA PRO A 5 13.59 0.06 -2.86
C PRO A 5 13.09 -0.76 -1.68
N ALA A 6 12.98 -2.08 -1.85
CA ALA A 6 12.88 -2.99 -0.72
C ALA A 6 14.26 -3.14 -0.10
N ALA A 7 14.58 -2.35 0.92
CA ALA A 7 15.74 -2.63 1.75
C ALA A 7 15.44 -3.90 2.57
N LEU A 8 16.05 -5.02 2.18
CA LEU A 8 16.08 -6.26 2.95
C LEU A 8 17.53 -6.53 3.38
N PRO A 9 17.80 -6.82 4.66
CA PRO A 9 19.08 -7.39 5.05
C PRO A 9 19.21 -8.84 4.53
N PRO A 10 20.43 -9.30 4.20
CA PRO A 10 20.63 -10.64 3.67
C PRO A 10 20.41 -11.71 4.74
N ALA A 11 19.81 -12.81 4.31
CA ALA A 11 19.46 -13.98 5.11
C ALA A 11 20.69 -14.72 5.60
N HIS A 12 20.67 -15.19 6.85
CA HIS A 12 20.86 -16.58 7.29
C HIS A 12 20.53 -16.59 8.79
N GLU A 13 19.80 -17.61 9.23
CA GLU A 13 19.29 -17.83 10.60
C GLU A 13 18.08 -16.99 11.07
N VAL A 14 17.07 -17.76 11.51
CA VAL A 14 15.83 -17.38 12.22
C VAL A 14 14.68 -16.82 11.34
N THR A 15 13.83 -17.76 10.91
CA THR A 15 12.39 -17.58 10.55
C THR A 15 11.99 -16.31 9.79
N SER A 16 11.81 -16.46 8.46
CA SER A 16 10.75 -15.95 7.57
C SER A 16 9.80 -14.79 7.98
N ARG A 17 10.18 -13.86 8.86
CA ARG A 17 9.37 -12.72 9.27
C ARG A 17 9.55 -11.58 8.27
N LYS A 18 8.72 -11.61 7.21
CA LYS A 18 8.42 -10.45 6.37
C LYS A 18 7.57 -9.44 7.16
N CYS A 19 8.06 -8.93 8.28
CA CYS A 19 7.27 -8.04 9.12
C CYS A 19 8.17 -6.96 9.70
N SER A 20 8.37 -5.88 8.95
CA SER A 20 8.62 -4.61 9.63
C SER A 20 7.26 -3.96 9.86
N SER A 21 6.68 -4.25 11.02
CA SER A 21 5.50 -3.56 11.55
C SER A 21 5.74 -2.05 11.70
N ALA A 22 6.99 -1.59 11.64
CA ALA A 22 7.39 -0.18 11.65
C ALA A 22 7.62 0.37 10.23
N SER A 23 6.69 0.10 9.31
CA SER A 23 6.79 0.56 7.92
C SER A 23 6.94 2.09 7.83
N SER A 24 6.09 2.86 8.54
CA SER A 24 6.11 4.33 8.50
C SER A 24 7.45 4.92 8.94
N ILE A 25 8.01 4.44 10.05
CA ILE A 25 9.26 4.98 10.63
C ILE A 25 10.44 4.77 9.68
N THR A 26 10.55 3.58 9.09
CA THR A 26 11.61 3.26 8.13
C THR A 26 11.54 4.18 6.91
N TRP A 27 10.33 4.44 6.41
CA TRP A 27 10.13 5.33 5.25
C TRP A 27 10.34 6.80 5.58
N MET A 28 9.98 7.27 6.77
CA MET A 28 10.30 8.62 7.23
C MET A 28 11.82 8.87 7.20
N ARG A 29 12.60 7.88 7.68
CA ARG A 29 14.06 7.95 7.65
C ARG A 29 14.62 8.05 6.22
N ALA A 30 14.10 7.23 5.31
CA ALA A 30 14.49 7.22 3.90
C ALA A 30 14.09 8.51 3.17
N ALA A 31 12.90 9.04 3.47
CA ALA A 31 12.40 10.30 2.92
C ALA A 31 13.36 11.45 3.23
N GLN A 32 13.88 11.52 4.45
CA GLN A 32 14.84 12.54 4.87
C GLN A 32 16.23 12.40 4.24
N ARG A 33 16.60 11.20 3.76
CA ARG A 33 17.91 10.95 3.13
C ARG A 33 17.91 11.16 1.62
N THR A 34 16.76 11.46 1.02
CA THR A 34 16.62 11.53 -0.43
C THR A 34 15.84 12.77 -0.82
N LYS A 35 16.17 13.40 -1.95
CA LYS A 35 15.46 14.60 -2.44
C LYS A 35 14.55 14.34 -3.64
N HIS A 36 14.81 13.27 -4.40
CA HIS A 36 14.14 13.03 -5.69
C HIS A 36 13.47 11.65 -5.79
N LEU A 37 13.87 10.69 -4.95
CA LEU A 37 13.32 9.34 -5.02
C LEU A 37 11.87 9.32 -4.55
N ARG A 38 10.98 8.69 -5.32
CA ARG A 38 9.63 8.34 -4.86
C ARG A 38 9.72 7.04 -4.06
N LEU A 39 9.02 6.97 -2.95
CA LEU A 39 9.21 5.92 -1.94
C LEU A 39 7.92 5.67 -1.17
N GLY A 40 7.81 4.49 -0.58
CA GLY A 40 6.70 4.19 0.29
C GLY A 40 6.52 2.69 0.49
N PRO A 41 5.71 2.32 1.48
CA PRO A 41 5.45 0.93 1.80
C PRO A 41 4.67 0.24 0.69
N LEU A 42 4.96 -1.04 0.51
CA LEU A 42 4.30 -1.90 -0.46
C LEU A 42 4.10 -3.27 0.20
N VAL A 43 3.23 -3.36 1.21
CA VAL A 43 2.08 -2.46 1.47
C VAL A 43 1.83 -2.22 2.97
N TYR A 44 1.06 -1.20 3.32
CA TYR A 44 0.37 -1.12 4.62
C TYR A 44 -0.74 -2.18 4.67
N THR A 45 -0.67 -3.06 5.66
CA THR A 45 -1.68 -4.08 5.92
C THR A 45 -2.82 -3.46 6.73
N LEU A 46 -3.81 -2.84 6.07
CA LEU A 46 -4.79 -1.95 6.71
C LEU A 46 -5.52 -2.56 7.92
N PRO A 47 -5.93 -3.84 7.93
CA PRO A 47 -6.59 -4.43 9.10
C PRO A 47 -5.74 -4.41 10.38
N LEU A 48 -4.43 -4.21 10.29
CA LEU A 48 -3.52 -4.18 11.45
C LEU A 48 -3.36 -2.78 12.05
N TYR A 49 -4.01 -1.75 11.49
CA TYR A 49 -3.89 -0.37 11.92
C TYR A 49 -5.25 0.22 12.28
N HIS A 50 -5.26 1.16 13.22
CA HIS A 50 -6.40 2.05 13.37
C HIS A 50 -6.42 3.04 12.18
N PRO A 51 -7.51 3.11 11.39
CA PRO A 51 -7.50 3.78 10.09
C PRO A 51 -7.22 5.28 10.16
N LEU A 52 -7.81 6.01 11.12
CA LEU A 52 -7.54 7.45 11.27
C LEU A 52 -6.09 7.75 11.66
N ARG A 53 -5.51 6.96 12.58
CA ARG A 53 -4.11 7.10 12.98
C ARG A 53 -3.18 6.83 11.79
N LEU A 54 -3.47 5.80 11.01
CA LEU A 54 -2.70 5.51 9.80
C LEU A 54 -2.81 6.65 8.77
N ALA A 55 -3.99 7.24 8.61
CA ALA A 55 -4.16 8.39 7.72
C ALA A 55 -3.29 9.58 8.16
N GLU A 56 -3.20 9.88 9.46
CA GLU A 56 -2.28 10.91 9.97
C GLU A 56 -0.81 10.57 9.70
N GLU A 57 -0.41 9.30 9.90
CA GLU A 57 0.95 8.83 9.58
C GLU A 57 1.27 8.99 8.08
N ILE A 58 0.30 8.71 7.21
CA ILE A 58 0.42 8.89 5.76
C ILE A 58 0.59 10.37 5.41
N CYS A 59 -0.25 11.26 5.95
CA CYS A 59 -0.12 12.69 5.73
C CYS A 59 1.24 13.21 6.22
N THR A 60 1.66 12.78 7.40
CA THR A 60 2.96 13.13 7.98
C THR A 60 4.10 12.70 7.06
N LEU A 61 4.08 11.44 6.61
CA LEU A 61 5.11 10.92 5.72
C LEU A 61 5.10 11.63 4.35
N ASP A 62 3.93 11.94 3.81
CA ASP A 62 3.80 12.66 2.55
C ASP A 62 4.39 14.07 2.65
N GLN A 63 4.07 14.81 3.72
CA GLN A 63 4.64 16.12 4.02
C GLN A 63 6.15 16.05 4.21
N LEU A 64 6.66 15.11 5.02
CA LEU A 64 8.10 14.93 5.23
C LEU A 64 8.83 14.56 3.93
N SER A 65 8.17 13.84 3.03
CA SER A 65 8.71 13.49 1.73
C SER A 65 8.62 14.64 0.71
N GLY A 66 7.82 15.68 0.96
CA GLY A 66 7.52 16.72 -0.02
C GLY A 66 6.72 16.18 -1.21
N GLY A 67 5.73 15.32 -0.97
CA GLY A 67 4.87 14.78 -2.03
C GLY A 67 5.49 13.64 -2.86
N ARG A 68 6.47 12.93 -2.31
CA ARG A 68 7.15 11.81 -2.97
C ARG A 68 6.63 10.44 -2.53
N LEU A 69 5.65 10.41 -1.64
CA LEU A 69 5.07 9.17 -1.12
C LEU A 69 4.31 8.42 -2.22
N GLU A 70 4.53 7.11 -2.30
CA GLU A 70 3.72 6.13 -3.02
C GLU A 70 3.02 5.25 -1.99
N LEU A 71 1.69 5.25 -1.96
CA LEU A 71 0.92 4.64 -0.89
C LEU A 71 0.51 3.22 -1.28
N GLY A 72 1.27 2.21 -0.84
CA GLY A 72 0.86 0.82 -0.97
C GLY A 72 -0.10 0.39 0.13
N VAL A 73 -1.23 -0.21 -0.24
CA VAL A 73 -2.23 -0.76 0.70
C VAL A 73 -2.55 -2.21 0.37
N GLY A 74 -2.92 -2.99 1.38
CA GLY A 74 -3.38 -4.35 1.18
C GLY A 74 -4.03 -4.94 2.41
N ARG A 75 -4.68 -6.09 2.20
CA ARG A 75 -5.34 -6.86 3.27
C ARG A 75 -4.36 -7.61 4.17
N GLY A 76 -3.25 -8.06 3.58
CA GLY A 76 -2.38 -9.08 4.17
C GLY A 76 -2.64 -10.46 3.58
N VAL A 77 -1.56 -11.21 3.38
CA VAL A 77 -1.58 -12.53 2.71
C VAL A 77 -1.41 -13.69 3.66
N SER A 78 -0.89 -13.46 4.87
CA SER A 78 -0.58 -14.49 5.85
C SER A 78 -1.61 -14.48 6.98
N PRO A 79 -2.47 -15.50 7.08
CA PRO A 79 -3.41 -15.63 8.20
C PRO A 79 -2.69 -15.68 9.56
N LEU A 80 -1.54 -16.35 9.63
CA LEU A 80 -0.73 -16.44 10.84
C LEU A 80 -0.23 -15.07 11.29
N GLU A 81 0.22 -14.24 10.35
CA GLU A 81 0.65 -12.87 10.63
C GLU A 81 -0.53 -12.04 11.15
N ILE A 82 -1.66 -12.06 10.43
CA ILE A 82 -2.86 -11.31 10.82
C ILE A 82 -3.33 -11.72 12.23
N ALA A 83 -3.39 -13.02 12.51
CA ALA A 83 -3.75 -13.55 13.82
C ALA A 83 -2.77 -13.14 14.93
N SER A 84 -1.47 -13.02 14.62
CA SER A 84 -0.46 -12.60 15.61
C SER A 84 -0.65 -11.17 16.12
N PHE A 85 -1.37 -10.33 15.36
CA PHE A 85 -1.77 -8.98 15.75
C PHE A 85 -3.17 -8.93 16.37
N GLY A 86 -3.77 -10.09 16.70
CA GLY A 86 -5.08 -10.19 17.34
C GLY A 86 -6.27 -9.98 16.39
N VAL A 87 -6.03 -9.98 15.07
CA VAL A 87 -7.09 -9.83 14.06
C VAL A 87 -7.52 -11.20 13.56
N ASP A 88 -8.83 -11.44 13.47
CA ASP A 88 -9.37 -12.66 12.87
C ASP A 88 -9.12 -12.64 11.35
N PRO A 89 -8.37 -13.61 10.79
CA PRO A 89 -8.13 -13.70 9.35
C PRO A 89 -9.41 -13.77 8.50
N ALA A 90 -10.49 -14.34 9.03
CA ALA A 90 -11.77 -14.42 8.33
C ALA A 90 -12.41 -13.04 8.13
N LYS A 91 -12.23 -12.12 9.09
CA LYS A 91 -12.76 -10.75 9.04
C LYS A 91 -11.85 -9.77 8.31
N SER A 92 -10.59 -10.16 8.05
CA SER A 92 -9.57 -9.27 7.47
C SER A 92 -9.98 -8.61 6.15
N GLN A 93 -10.76 -9.29 5.30
CA GLN A 93 -11.24 -8.74 4.03
C GLN A 93 -12.25 -7.61 4.26
N ALA A 94 -13.25 -7.82 5.12
CA ALA A 94 -14.26 -6.81 5.43
C ALA A 94 -13.61 -5.60 6.14
N MET A 95 -12.75 -5.87 7.13
CA MET A 95 -11.96 -4.83 7.80
C MET A 95 -11.09 -4.04 6.84
N TYR A 96 -10.47 -4.68 5.83
CA TYR A 96 -9.67 -4.00 4.82
C TYR A 96 -10.52 -3.02 4.00
N LEU A 97 -11.70 -3.44 3.54
CA LEU A 97 -12.57 -2.60 2.71
C LEU A 97 -13.05 -1.36 3.49
N GLU A 98 -13.48 -1.54 4.74
CA GLU A 98 -13.89 -0.43 5.60
C GLU A 98 -12.71 0.50 5.92
N ALA A 99 -11.56 -0.06 6.33
CA ALA A 99 -10.37 0.73 6.63
C ALA A 99 -9.87 1.51 5.41
N TYR A 100 -9.91 0.89 4.23
CA TYR A 100 -9.58 1.56 2.97
C TYR A 100 -10.49 2.78 2.75
N GLU A 101 -11.80 2.60 2.85
CA GLU A 101 -12.75 3.71 2.64
C GLU A 101 -12.53 4.84 3.65
N VAL A 102 -12.35 4.51 4.94
CA VAL A 102 -12.06 5.50 5.98
C VAL A 102 -10.77 6.25 5.68
N VAL A 103 -9.68 5.55 5.33
CA VAL A 103 -8.39 6.20 5.03
C VAL A 103 -8.52 7.12 3.83
N ILE A 104 -9.17 6.69 2.74
CA ILE A 104 -9.32 7.54 1.55
C ILE A 104 -10.20 8.76 1.85
N LYS A 105 -11.29 8.60 2.63
CA LYS A 105 -12.11 9.72 3.08
C LYS A 105 -11.32 10.70 3.94
N ALA A 106 -10.53 10.20 4.88
CA ALA A 106 -9.67 11.02 5.74
C ALA A 106 -8.66 11.83 4.92
N LEU A 107 -7.98 11.20 3.98
CA LEU A 107 -6.97 11.89 3.17
C LEU A 107 -7.57 12.96 2.23
N ALA A 108 -8.85 12.82 1.86
CA ALA A 108 -9.53 13.68 0.90
C ALA A 108 -10.43 14.77 1.54
N SER A 109 -10.66 14.75 2.85
CA SER A 109 -11.61 15.60 3.57
C SER A 109 -11.04 16.10 4.90
N HIS A 110 -11.61 17.16 5.46
CA HIS A 110 -11.25 17.68 6.79
C HIS A 110 -12.10 17.07 7.93
N SER A 111 -13.10 16.26 7.59
CA SER A 111 -13.84 15.44 8.56
C SER A 111 -14.21 14.09 7.96
N VAL A 112 -14.35 13.09 8.84
CA VAL A 112 -14.63 11.71 8.47
C VAL A 112 -15.92 11.25 9.12
N THR A 113 -16.91 10.95 8.29
CA THR A 113 -18.11 10.23 8.68
C THR A 113 -18.14 8.88 7.97
N PHE A 114 -18.27 7.80 8.74
CA PHE A 114 -18.29 6.44 8.24
C PHE A 114 -19.02 5.52 9.23
N ARG A 115 -19.88 4.63 8.74
CA ARG A 115 -20.61 3.65 9.56
C ARG A 115 -20.47 2.28 8.92
N GLY A 116 -19.65 1.42 9.51
CA GLY A 116 -19.45 0.04 9.11
C GLY A 116 -19.60 -0.92 10.29
N GLU A 117 -19.34 -2.20 10.05
CA GLU A 117 -19.36 -3.26 11.07
C GLU A 117 -18.14 -3.17 12.00
N HIS A 118 -16.98 -2.77 11.46
CA HIS A 118 -15.72 -2.75 12.19
C HIS A 118 -15.31 -1.35 12.64
N TYR A 119 -15.68 -0.32 11.87
CA TYR A 119 -15.35 1.06 12.19
C TYR A 119 -16.58 1.97 12.11
N SER A 120 -16.68 2.88 13.08
CA SER A 120 -17.73 3.91 13.10
C SER A 120 -17.14 5.24 13.55
N PHE A 121 -17.33 6.27 12.73
CA PHE A 121 -16.88 7.63 12.93
C PHE A 121 -18.03 8.59 12.58
N ASP A 122 -18.25 9.59 13.42
CA ASP A 122 -19.37 10.53 13.30
C ASP A 122 -18.82 11.95 13.34
N ASP A 123 -18.74 12.58 12.17
CA ASP A 123 -18.12 13.89 11.93
C ASP A 123 -16.77 14.07 12.66
N THR A 124 -15.93 13.03 12.66
CA THR A 124 -14.64 13.08 13.35
C THR A 124 -13.72 14.07 12.63
N PRO A 125 -13.21 15.11 13.30
CA PRO A 125 -12.29 16.07 12.68
C PRO A 125 -10.99 15.40 12.22
N PHE A 126 -10.51 15.77 11.05
CA PHE A 126 -9.24 15.32 10.48
C PHE A 126 -8.47 16.51 9.93
N ILE A 127 -7.54 17.03 10.72
CA ILE A 127 -6.89 18.33 10.46
C ILE A 127 -5.67 18.19 9.55
N LEU A 128 -4.99 17.03 9.59
CA LEU A 128 -3.71 16.86 8.92
C LEU A 128 -3.90 16.46 7.46
N GLU A 129 -3.38 17.27 6.54
CA GLU A 129 -3.56 17.03 5.11
C GLU A 129 -2.31 16.47 4.40
N PRO A 130 -2.48 15.64 3.36
CA PRO A 130 -1.37 15.29 2.49
C PRO A 130 -1.03 16.45 1.55
N VAL A 131 0.23 16.48 1.09
CA VAL A 131 0.69 17.40 0.03
C VAL A 131 0.08 16.99 -1.30
N GLN A 132 0.06 15.69 -1.59
CA GLN A 132 -0.53 15.13 -2.80
C GLN A 132 -2.06 15.06 -2.66
N LYS A 133 -2.80 15.62 -3.63
CA LYS A 133 -4.27 15.61 -3.66
C LYS A 133 -4.83 14.68 -4.75
N PRO A 134 -5.99 14.04 -4.52
CA PRO A 134 -6.74 14.01 -3.26
C PRO A 134 -6.04 13.17 -2.17
N HIS A 135 -5.10 12.31 -2.56
CA HIS A 135 -4.24 11.54 -1.68
C HIS A 135 -2.96 11.14 -2.45
N PRO A 136 -1.91 10.63 -1.78
CA PRO A 136 -0.76 10.04 -2.46
C PRO A 136 -1.16 8.92 -3.45
N PRO A 137 -0.44 8.73 -4.57
CA PRO A 137 -0.78 7.68 -5.53
C PRO A 137 -0.84 6.29 -4.89
N LEU A 138 -1.98 5.62 -5.06
CA LEU A 138 -2.26 4.33 -4.43
C LEU A 138 -1.70 3.17 -5.22
N TRP A 139 -1.20 2.16 -4.52
CA TRP A 139 -0.76 0.88 -5.06
C TRP A 139 -1.43 -0.26 -4.31
N TYR A 140 -1.91 -1.25 -5.04
CA TYR A 140 -2.49 -2.46 -4.48
C TYR A 140 -1.71 -3.70 -4.91
N GLY A 141 -1.38 -4.56 -3.94
CA GLY A 141 -0.69 -5.82 -4.19
C GLY A 141 -1.64 -6.88 -4.75
N VAL A 142 -1.38 -7.36 -5.96
CA VAL A 142 -2.17 -8.40 -6.63
C VAL A 142 -1.35 -9.67 -6.82
N PHE A 143 -1.94 -10.80 -6.45
CA PHE A 143 -1.31 -12.12 -6.50
C PHE A 143 -2.10 -13.14 -7.34
N ASN A 144 -3.27 -12.75 -7.82
CA ASN A 144 -4.09 -13.52 -8.75
C ASN A 144 -4.91 -12.56 -9.62
N ALA A 145 -5.48 -13.08 -10.71
CA ALA A 145 -6.21 -12.27 -11.68
C ALA A 145 -7.63 -11.88 -11.21
N GLU A 146 -8.13 -12.43 -10.11
CA GLU A 146 -9.43 -12.04 -9.53
C GLU A 146 -9.28 -10.77 -8.68
N SER A 147 -8.18 -10.67 -7.93
CA SER A 147 -7.85 -9.51 -7.10
C SER A 147 -7.63 -8.21 -7.89
N THR A 148 -7.50 -8.28 -9.23
CA THR A 148 -7.39 -7.10 -10.09
C THR A 148 -8.73 -6.44 -10.39
N GLU A 149 -9.86 -7.12 -10.23
CA GLU A 149 -11.18 -6.55 -10.52
C GLU A 149 -11.51 -5.41 -9.55
N TRP A 150 -11.35 -5.64 -8.25
CA TRP A 150 -11.49 -4.59 -7.23
C TRP A 150 -10.55 -3.41 -7.52
N ALA A 151 -9.29 -3.69 -7.85
CA ALA A 151 -8.30 -2.65 -8.11
C ALA A 151 -8.62 -1.82 -9.38
N ALA A 152 -9.16 -2.46 -10.41
CA ALA A 152 -9.62 -1.80 -11.62
C ALA A 152 -10.89 -0.95 -11.35
N GLY A 153 -11.82 -1.46 -10.55
CA GLY A 153 -12.98 -0.71 -10.06
C GLY A 153 -12.58 0.53 -9.26
N ALA A 154 -11.64 0.39 -8.31
CA ALA A 154 -11.11 1.49 -7.53
C ALA A 154 -10.19 2.44 -8.32
N GLY A 155 -9.70 2.01 -9.49
CA GLY A 155 -8.79 2.80 -10.33
C GLY A 155 -7.42 3.04 -9.69
N VAL A 156 -6.94 2.08 -8.89
CA VAL A 156 -5.64 2.15 -8.22
C VAL A 156 -4.55 1.48 -9.05
N ASN A 157 -3.30 1.90 -8.86
CA ASN A 157 -2.16 1.22 -9.45
C ASN A 157 -2.05 -0.18 -8.85
N VAL A 158 -1.52 -1.14 -9.61
CA VAL A 158 -1.31 -2.51 -9.12
C VAL A 158 0.14 -2.91 -9.19
N VAL A 159 0.56 -3.75 -8.25
CA VAL A 159 1.89 -4.36 -8.24
C VAL A 159 1.78 -5.84 -7.97
N THR A 160 2.65 -6.63 -8.61
CA THR A 160 2.75 -8.06 -8.33
C THR A 160 4.18 -8.51 -8.10
N ASN A 161 4.33 -9.58 -7.31
CA ASN A 161 5.59 -10.29 -7.10
C ASN A 161 5.63 -11.61 -7.87
N LEU A 162 4.67 -11.87 -8.75
CA LEU A 162 4.64 -13.07 -9.57
C LEU A 162 5.74 -13.04 -10.66
N PRO A 163 6.15 -14.22 -11.16
CA PRO A 163 7.04 -14.31 -12.33
C PRO A 163 6.46 -13.57 -13.53
N ALA A 164 7.32 -13.00 -14.37
CA ALA A 164 6.92 -12.22 -15.55
C ALA A 164 5.90 -12.95 -16.46
N ALA A 165 6.01 -14.28 -16.57
CA ALA A 165 5.08 -15.11 -17.33
C ALA A 165 3.62 -15.00 -16.85
N ALA A 166 3.40 -14.85 -15.54
CA ALA A 166 2.07 -14.74 -14.94
C ALA A 166 1.51 -13.31 -14.93
N VAL A 167 2.34 -12.30 -15.20
CA VAL A 167 1.94 -10.89 -15.15
C VAL A 167 0.97 -10.53 -16.27
N ARG A 168 1.11 -11.16 -17.44
CA ARG A 168 0.22 -10.89 -18.59
C ARG A 168 -1.25 -11.11 -18.23
N ALA A 169 -1.56 -12.21 -17.55
CA ALA A 169 -2.93 -12.52 -17.13
C ALA A 169 -3.51 -11.44 -16.19
N ILE A 170 -2.69 -10.89 -15.29
CA ILE A 170 -3.06 -9.79 -14.39
C ILE A 170 -3.33 -8.52 -15.19
N THR A 171 -2.42 -8.13 -16.08
CA THR A 171 -2.54 -6.89 -16.86
C THR A 171 -3.71 -6.93 -17.84
N ASP A 172 -3.95 -8.09 -18.46
CA ASP A 172 -5.03 -8.26 -19.44
C ASP A 172 -6.38 -8.21 -18.74
N ARG A 173 -6.55 -8.90 -17.60
CA ARG A 173 -7.79 -8.84 -16.81
C ARG A 173 -8.08 -7.45 -16.24
N TYR A 174 -7.06 -6.72 -15.81
CA TYR A 174 -7.22 -5.33 -15.38
C TYR A 174 -7.74 -4.45 -16.53
N ARG A 175 -7.13 -4.55 -17.73
CA ARG A 175 -7.54 -3.78 -18.91
C ARG A 175 -8.95 -4.13 -19.37
N GLU A 176 -9.30 -5.42 -19.35
CA GLU A 176 -10.63 -5.88 -19.69
C GLU A 176 -11.68 -5.28 -18.75
N HIS A 177 -11.44 -5.34 -17.43
CA HIS A 177 -12.36 -4.77 -16.45
C HIS A 177 -12.43 -3.23 -16.56
N TRP A 178 -11.30 -2.56 -16.77
CA TRP A 178 -11.25 -1.11 -17.01
C TRP A 178 -12.09 -0.69 -18.22
N ALA A 179 -12.01 -1.45 -19.32
CA ALA A 179 -12.80 -1.23 -20.53
C ALA A 179 -14.29 -1.49 -20.30
N LYS A 180 -14.64 -2.56 -19.57
CA LYS A 180 -16.04 -2.87 -19.18
C LYS A 180 -16.70 -1.74 -18.38
N LEU A 181 -15.93 -1.03 -17.56
CA LEU A 181 -16.40 0.14 -16.82
C LEU A 181 -16.52 1.41 -17.68
N GLY A 182 -16.26 1.34 -18.98
CA GLY A 182 -16.35 2.49 -19.90
C GLY A 182 -15.30 3.58 -19.64
N ARG A 183 -14.21 3.26 -18.95
CA ARG A 183 -13.19 4.24 -18.54
C ARG A 183 -12.19 4.52 -19.67
N ASN A 184 -11.65 5.74 -19.69
CA ASN A 184 -10.71 6.18 -20.71
C ASN A 184 -9.41 5.34 -20.68
N PRO A 185 -9.03 4.67 -21.78
CA PRO A 185 -7.80 3.87 -21.86
C PRO A 185 -6.50 4.66 -21.59
N GLY A 186 -6.46 5.95 -21.96
CA GLY A 186 -5.31 6.82 -21.76
C GLY A 186 -5.07 7.23 -20.30
N ARG A 187 -6.03 6.93 -19.41
CA ARG A 187 -5.92 7.17 -17.96
C ARG A 187 -5.77 5.89 -17.14
N ILE A 188 -5.41 4.78 -17.80
CA ILE A 188 -5.23 3.51 -17.10
C ILE A 188 -4.13 3.65 -16.02
N PRO A 189 -4.37 3.17 -14.79
CA PRO A 189 -3.37 3.19 -13.72
C PRO A 189 -2.12 2.38 -14.05
N PHE A 190 -1.03 2.69 -13.34
CA PHE A 190 0.24 2.00 -13.50
C PHE A 190 0.15 0.55 -13.03
N MET A 191 0.85 -0.33 -13.74
CA MET A 191 0.99 -1.75 -13.41
C MET A 191 2.47 -2.08 -13.27
N GLY A 192 2.88 -2.48 -12.07
CA GLY A 192 4.27 -2.73 -11.69
C GLY A 192 4.57 -4.18 -11.39
N ILE A 193 5.83 -4.56 -11.56
CA ILE A 193 6.39 -5.84 -11.09
C ILE A 193 7.49 -5.50 -10.10
N ARG A 194 7.50 -6.14 -8.94
CA ARG A 194 8.61 -5.96 -8.00
C ARG A 194 9.89 -6.54 -8.60
N ARG A 195 10.95 -5.75 -8.58
CA ARG A 195 12.31 -6.19 -8.86
C ARG A 195 13.12 -6.16 -7.57
N THR A 196 13.79 -7.25 -7.24
CA THR A 196 14.79 -7.29 -6.18
C THR A 196 16.16 -7.13 -6.82
N SER A 197 16.82 -6.01 -6.57
CA SER A 197 18.25 -5.89 -6.84
C SER A 197 19.01 -6.65 -5.75
N PRO A 198 19.97 -7.53 -6.08
CA PRO A 198 20.88 -8.08 -5.10
C PRO A 198 21.62 -6.91 -4.42
N THR A 199 21.55 -6.84 -3.09
CA THR A 199 22.35 -5.86 -2.33
C THR A 199 23.83 -6.27 -2.49
N PRO A 200 24.73 -5.39 -2.96
CA PRO A 200 26.15 -5.73 -2.98
C PRO A 200 26.59 -6.03 -1.54
N ARG A 201 27.25 -7.18 -1.34
CA ARG A 201 27.88 -7.50 -0.05
C ARG A 201 28.93 -6.41 0.20
N THR A 202 28.74 -5.61 1.24
CA THR A 202 29.83 -4.81 1.77
C THR A 202 30.84 -5.79 2.34
N SER A 203 31.98 -5.96 1.67
CA SER A 203 33.15 -6.60 2.25
C SER A 203 33.50 -5.82 3.52
N THR A 204 33.24 -6.41 4.68
CA THR A 204 33.86 -5.98 5.93
C THR A 204 35.35 -6.28 5.79
N GLU A 205 36.14 -5.24 5.54
CA GLU A 205 37.59 -5.29 5.69
C GLU A 205 37.94 -5.48 7.17
N SER A 206 38.81 -6.46 7.40
CA SER A 206 39.48 -6.82 8.66
C SER A 206 40.62 -5.87 8.99
#